data_AF-A0A8C3IKI7-F1
#
_entry.id   AF-A0A8C3IKI7-F1
#
_cell.length_a   1.000
_cell.length_b   1.000
_cell.length_c   1.000
_cell.angle_alpha   90.00
_cell.angle_beta   90.00
_cell.angle_gamma   90.00
#
_symmetry.space_group_name_H-M   'P 1'
#
loop_
_entity.id
_entity.type
_entity.pdbx_description
1 polymer ?
#
loop_
_entity_poly.entity_id
_entity_poly.type
_entity_poly.pdbx_seq_one_letter_code
_entity_poly.pdbx_strand_id
1 'polypeptide(L)'
;MGFFQRCVARSLLQGQRSLCGSTPGSERLKPEAAAPAARSLGPGSRRPYSAGIPGIQERTLVAVKPDGVQRRLVGDVIKRFERRGFKLVGMKLLQANEGILAEHYHELRRKPFYPALIHYMTSGPVVAMVWEGYNVVRTSRAMVGDTDSAEAKPGTIRGDFSIHVSRNIVHASDSVETAQREISLWFHSSELVDWDCCDYSNTYQL
;
A
#
# COMPACT_ATOMS: atom_id res chain seq x y z
N MET A 1 -27.69 22.45 39.84
CA MET A 1 -28.52 22.22 38.64
C MET A 1 -27.77 21.20 37.79
N GLY A 2 -27.99 19.89 37.94
CA GLY A 2 -29.11 19.11 37.38
C GLY A 2 -28.51 18.15 36.32
N PHE A 3 -28.08 16.94 36.72
CA PHE A 3 -28.74 15.64 36.47
C PHE A 3 -28.82 15.19 34.99
N PHE A 4 -28.20 14.04 34.67
CA PHE A 4 -28.64 12.94 33.77
C PHE A 4 -27.43 12.03 33.46
N GLN A 5 -27.07 11.04 34.30
CA GLN A 5 -27.62 9.70 34.53
C GLN A 5 -27.16 8.62 33.52
N ARG A 6 -26.49 7.61 34.10
CA ARG A 6 -25.95 6.36 33.53
C ARG A 6 -27.08 5.35 33.24
N CYS A 7 -26.86 4.44 32.30
CA CYS A 7 -27.55 3.14 32.27
C CYS A 7 -26.54 1.99 32.13
N VAL A 8 -26.70 1.00 33.02
CA VAL A 8 -25.98 -0.27 33.14
C VAL A 8 -27.02 -1.37 32.93
N ALA A 9 -26.70 -2.47 32.25
CA ALA A 9 -27.24 -3.79 32.61
C ALA A 9 -26.43 -4.94 32.00
N ARG A 10 -26.01 -5.85 32.89
CA ARG A 10 -25.35 -7.14 32.65
C ARG A 10 -26.41 -8.26 32.79
N SER A 11 -26.20 -9.33 32.01
CA SER A 11 -26.31 -10.76 32.37
C SER A 11 -27.57 -11.32 33.05
N LEU A 12 -28.17 -12.34 32.43
CA LEU A 12 -28.86 -13.43 33.15
C LEU A 12 -28.51 -14.79 32.51
N LEU A 13 -28.00 -15.68 33.36
CA LEU A 13 -27.86 -17.13 33.22
C LEU A 13 -28.89 -17.79 34.15
N GLN A 14 -29.54 -18.87 33.69
CA GLN A 14 -30.16 -19.99 34.41
C GLN A 14 -31.07 -20.70 33.38
N GLY A 15 -31.16 -22.03 33.21
CA GLY A 15 -30.77 -23.18 34.01
C GLY A 15 -31.91 -24.24 33.94
N GLN A 16 -31.56 -25.53 34.13
CA GLN A 16 -32.40 -26.76 34.25
C GLN A 16 -32.61 -27.55 32.94
N ARG A 17 -32.13 -28.80 32.71
CA ARG A 17 -32.02 -30.13 33.42
C ARG A 17 -33.25 -31.04 33.28
N SER A 18 -32.94 -32.35 33.05
CA SER A 18 -33.74 -33.60 33.28
C SER A 18 -34.49 -34.17 32.05
N LEU A 19 -34.59 -35.47 31.74
CA LEU A 19 -33.86 -36.77 31.90
C LEU A 19 -34.78 -37.87 31.29
N CYS A 20 -34.21 -38.96 30.74
CA CYS A 20 -34.81 -40.26 30.35
C CYS A 20 -35.90 -40.25 29.24
N GLY A 21 -35.96 -41.16 28.26
CA GLY A 21 -35.25 -42.40 27.96
C GLY A 21 -36.27 -43.41 27.38
N SER A 22 -36.07 -43.90 26.14
CA SER A 22 -36.56 -45.20 25.60
C SER A 22 -36.51 -45.25 24.06
N THR A 23 -35.71 -46.16 23.50
CA THR A 23 -35.90 -46.80 22.17
C THR A 23 -36.98 -47.90 22.29
N PRO A 24 -37.56 -48.51 21.22
CA PRO A 24 -36.98 -48.76 19.88
C PRO A 24 -37.94 -48.67 18.66
N GLY A 25 -37.37 -48.64 17.46
CA GLY A 25 -38.13 -48.76 16.21
C GLY A 25 -37.22 -48.89 15.00
N SER A 26 -37.11 -50.11 14.51
CA SER A 26 -36.34 -50.55 13.35
C SER A 26 -36.87 -49.95 12.04
N GLU A 27 -36.07 -49.16 11.33
CA GLU A 27 -36.28 -48.91 9.90
C GLU A 27 -34.96 -48.99 9.13
N ARG A 28 -34.95 -49.89 8.15
CA ARG A 28 -33.81 -50.29 7.33
C ARG A 28 -33.54 -49.22 6.29
N LEU A 29 -32.58 -48.33 6.55
CA LEU A 29 -32.09 -47.36 5.57
C LEU A 29 -31.08 -48.03 4.62
N LYS A 30 -31.37 -47.89 3.32
CA LYS A 30 -30.57 -48.37 2.18
C LYS A 30 -29.22 -47.63 2.13
N PRO A 31 -28.14 -48.23 1.60
CA PRO A 31 -26.87 -47.53 1.46
C PRO A 31 -26.99 -46.43 0.39
N GLU A 32 -26.78 -45.19 0.82
CA GLU A 32 -26.69 -44.02 -0.05
C GLU A 32 -25.36 -44.06 -0.81
N ALA A 33 -25.43 -43.82 -2.12
CA ALA A 33 -24.31 -43.94 -3.04
C ALA A 33 -23.19 -42.94 -2.69
N ALA A 34 -21.95 -43.44 -2.70
CA ALA A 34 -20.76 -42.63 -2.48
C ALA A 34 -20.68 -41.47 -3.49
N ALA A 35 -20.52 -40.25 -2.98
CA ALA A 35 -20.24 -39.05 -3.77
C ALA A 35 -18.96 -39.27 -4.62
N PRO A 36 -18.91 -38.76 -5.86
CA PRO A 36 -17.71 -38.92 -6.68
C PRO A 36 -16.55 -38.17 -6.03
N ALA A 37 -15.43 -38.86 -5.90
CA ALA A 37 -14.18 -38.31 -5.39
C ALA A 37 -13.83 -37.00 -6.13
N ALA A 38 -13.64 -35.93 -5.37
CA ALA A 38 -13.09 -34.69 -5.88
C ALA A 38 -11.75 -34.99 -6.58
N ARG A 39 -11.70 -34.81 -7.90
CA ARG A 39 -10.46 -34.83 -8.65
C ARG A 39 -9.54 -33.78 -8.03
N SER A 40 -8.49 -34.24 -7.36
CA SER A 40 -7.37 -33.41 -6.95
C SER A 40 -6.77 -32.78 -8.19
N LEU A 41 -7.02 -31.49 -8.41
CA LEU A 41 -6.24 -30.70 -9.34
C LEU A 41 -4.81 -30.69 -8.78
N GLY A 42 -3.90 -31.38 -9.46
CA GLY A 42 -2.49 -31.34 -9.13
C GLY A 42 -1.96 -29.90 -9.22
N PRO A 43 -0.78 -29.61 -8.63
CA PRO A 43 -0.18 -28.29 -8.72
C PRO A 43 0.23 -28.04 -10.17
N GLY A 44 -0.67 -27.41 -10.93
CA GLY A 44 -0.34 -26.85 -12.23
C GLY A 44 0.75 -25.82 -12.00
N SER A 45 1.93 -26.07 -12.56
CA SER A 45 3.04 -25.13 -12.55
C SER A 45 2.58 -23.86 -13.25
N ARG A 46 2.19 -22.85 -12.47
CA ARG A 46 2.06 -21.49 -12.96
C ARG A 46 3.45 -21.06 -13.39
N ARG A 47 3.74 -21.14 -14.70
CA ARG A 47 4.87 -20.42 -15.26
C ARG A 47 4.64 -18.94 -14.93
N PRO A 48 5.61 -18.21 -14.37
CA PRO A 48 5.42 -16.80 -14.11
C PRO A 48 5.13 -16.12 -15.46
N TYR A 49 3.96 -15.48 -15.56
CA TYR A 49 3.53 -14.72 -16.74
C TYR A 49 4.50 -13.58 -17.10
N SER A 50 5.50 -13.32 -16.25
CA SER A 50 6.45 -12.22 -16.32
C SER A 50 7.73 -12.49 -17.14
N ALA A 51 7.90 -13.66 -17.73
CA ALA A 51 9.22 -14.11 -18.22
C ALA A 51 9.75 -13.42 -19.51
N GLY A 52 9.10 -12.38 -20.03
CA GLY A 52 9.40 -11.86 -21.39
C GLY A 52 9.85 -10.40 -21.53
N ILE A 53 9.50 -9.50 -20.60
CA ILE A 53 9.74 -8.06 -20.78
C ILE A 53 10.65 -7.55 -19.64
N PRO A 54 11.92 -7.20 -19.95
CA PRO A 54 12.82 -6.59 -18.97
C PRO A 54 12.20 -5.32 -18.37
N GLY A 55 12.37 -5.12 -17.06
CA GLY A 55 11.94 -3.89 -16.38
C GLY A 55 10.52 -3.90 -15.82
N ILE A 56 9.69 -4.92 -16.08
CA ILE A 56 8.34 -5.02 -15.48
C ILE A 56 8.37 -5.09 -13.95
N GLN A 57 9.42 -5.67 -13.38
CA GLN A 57 9.62 -5.78 -11.94
C GLN A 57 10.40 -4.60 -11.34
N GLU A 58 10.66 -3.53 -12.11
CA GLU A 58 11.28 -2.32 -11.57
C GLU A 58 10.39 -1.74 -10.47
N ARG A 59 11.01 -1.27 -9.38
CA ARG A 59 10.32 -0.67 -8.23
C ARG A 59 10.82 0.73 -7.95
N THR A 60 9.94 1.59 -7.44
CA THR A 60 10.28 2.95 -6.99
C THR A 60 9.67 3.26 -5.64
N LEU A 61 10.33 4.12 -4.85
CA LEU A 61 9.75 4.70 -3.65
C LEU A 61 8.98 5.97 -4.02
N VAL A 62 7.73 6.05 -3.58
CA VAL A 62 6.91 7.27 -3.63
C VAL A 62 6.45 7.58 -2.22
N ALA A 63 6.58 8.84 -1.78
CA ALA A 63 6.14 9.23 -0.45
C ALA A 63 5.29 10.50 -0.49
N VAL A 64 4.07 10.44 0.05
CA VAL A 64 3.24 11.62 0.28
C VAL A 64 3.74 12.29 1.55
N LYS A 65 4.22 13.52 1.40
CA LYS A 65 4.84 14.34 2.46
C LYS A 65 3.79 14.87 3.44
N PRO A 66 4.20 15.43 4.60
CA PRO A 66 3.26 15.84 5.64
C PRO A 66 2.16 16.79 5.17
N ASP A 67 2.48 17.76 4.33
CA ASP A 67 1.50 18.67 3.72
C ASP A 67 0.50 17.96 2.80
N GLY A 68 0.93 16.96 2.03
CA GLY A 68 0.03 16.14 1.21
C GLY A 68 -0.95 15.33 2.06
N VAL A 69 -0.48 14.79 3.19
CA VAL A 69 -1.34 14.07 4.14
C VAL A 69 -2.33 15.01 4.83
N GLN A 70 -1.85 16.15 5.35
CA GLN A 70 -2.70 17.16 6.02
C GLN A 70 -3.78 17.73 5.09
N ARG A 71 -3.48 17.84 3.80
CA ARG A 71 -4.42 18.30 2.77
C ARG A 71 -5.32 17.19 2.21
N ARG A 72 -5.24 15.97 2.76
CA ARG A 72 -6.07 14.81 2.38
C ARG A 72 -5.87 14.35 0.94
N LEU A 73 -4.67 14.54 0.39
CA LEU A 73 -4.34 14.23 -1.02
C LEU A 73 -3.78 12.81 -1.23
N VAL A 74 -3.72 11.99 -0.18
CA VAL A 74 -3.18 10.62 -0.26
C VAL A 74 -3.92 9.79 -1.31
N GLY A 75 -5.26 9.85 -1.30
CA GLY A 75 -6.09 9.13 -2.27
C GLY A 75 -5.88 9.61 -3.70
N ASP A 76 -5.73 10.91 -3.92
CA ASP A 76 -5.47 11.47 -5.25
C ASP A 76 -4.12 11.02 -5.81
N VAL A 77 -3.08 10.97 -4.97
CA VAL A 77 -1.76 10.45 -5.37
C VAL A 77 -1.87 8.97 -5.74
N ILE A 78 -2.40 8.12 -4.84
CA ILE A 78 -2.56 6.67 -5.08
C ILE A 78 -3.33 6.44 -6.39
N LYS A 79 -4.47 7.11 -6.56
CA LYS A 79 -5.32 7.00 -7.75
C LYS A 79 -4.58 7.29 -9.06
N ARG A 80 -3.60 8.20 -9.08
CA ARG A 80 -2.82 8.46 -10.31
C ARG A 80 -1.95 7.27 -10.68
N PHE A 81 -1.32 6.64 -9.70
CA PHE A 81 -0.46 5.47 -9.92
C PHE A 81 -1.25 4.22 -10.26
N GLU A 82 -2.37 3.97 -9.56
CA GLU A 82 -3.28 2.86 -9.88
C GLU A 82 -3.85 3.00 -11.30
N ARG A 83 -4.36 4.18 -11.67
CA ARG A 83 -4.90 4.43 -13.02
C ARG A 83 -3.84 4.35 -14.12
N ARG A 84 -2.56 4.49 -13.78
CA ARG A 84 -1.47 4.28 -14.73
C ARG A 84 -1.22 2.79 -15.00
N GLY A 85 -1.67 1.91 -14.11
CA GLY A 85 -1.44 0.46 -14.17
C GLY A 85 -0.22 -0.01 -13.37
N PHE A 86 0.30 0.81 -12.45
CA PHE A 86 1.38 0.36 -11.56
C PHE A 86 0.84 -0.51 -10.42
N LYS A 87 1.63 -1.52 -10.03
CA LYS A 87 1.29 -2.43 -8.94
C LYS A 87 1.77 -1.86 -7.61
N LEU A 88 0.88 -1.67 -6.64
CA LEU A 88 1.26 -1.32 -5.27
C LEU A 88 1.77 -2.57 -4.55
N VAL A 89 3.03 -2.56 -4.11
CA VAL A 89 3.66 -3.71 -3.43
C VAL A 89 4.03 -3.42 -1.97
N GLY A 90 3.93 -2.18 -1.52
CA GLY A 90 4.11 -1.81 -0.12
C GLY A 90 3.52 -0.44 0.17
N MET A 91 2.91 -0.27 1.34
CA MET A 91 2.37 1.02 1.79
C MET A 91 2.33 1.07 3.31
N LYS A 92 2.75 2.21 3.90
CA LYS A 92 2.55 2.49 5.32
C LYS A 92 2.43 3.98 5.62
N LEU A 93 1.57 4.30 6.58
CA LEU A 93 1.48 5.62 7.22
C LEU A 93 2.34 5.60 8.47
N LEU A 94 3.27 6.55 8.59
CA LEU A 94 4.20 6.61 9.71
C LEU A 94 4.60 8.05 10.04
N GLN A 95 5.06 8.26 11.27
CA GLN A 95 5.82 9.45 11.64
C GLN A 95 7.31 9.16 11.41
N ALA A 96 7.92 9.77 10.39
CA ALA A 96 9.34 9.56 10.11
C ALA A 96 10.20 10.25 11.18
N ASN A 97 11.16 9.52 11.74
CA ASN A 97 12.12 10.09 12.70
C ASN A 97 13.28 10.78 11.96
N GLU A 98 14.06 11.58 12.68
CA GLU A 98 15.20 12.30 12.08
C GLU A 98 16.27 11.36 11.52
N GLY A 99 16.48 10.19 12.12
CA GLY A 99 17.49 9.22 11.68
C GLY A 99 17.24 8.71 10.27
N ILE A 100 16.04 8.20 9.99
CA ILE A 100 15.69 7.72 8.64
C ILE A 100 15.70 8.85 7.61
N LEU A 101 15.25 10.05 7.99
CA LEU A 101 15.25 11.21 7.11
C LEU A 101 16.67 11.71 6.81
N ALA A 102 17.58 11.64 7.78
CA ALA A 102 18.96 12.02 7.59
C ALA A 102 19.69 11.09 6.63
N GLU A 103 19.39 9.79 6.65
CA GLU A 103 19.91 8.81 5.68
C GLU A 103 19.23 8.95 4.31
N HIS A 104 17.93 9.23 4.29
CA HIS A 104 17.20 9.46 3.05
C HIS A 104 17.77 10.66 2.29
N TYR A 105 17.95 11.81 2.97
CA TYR A 105 18.48 13.06 2.42
C TYR A 105 19.99 13.24 2.60
N HIS A 106 20.77 12.16 2.73
CA HIS A 106 22.21 12.25 3.04
C HIS A 106 23.00 13.13 2.06
N GLU A 107 22.67 13.12 0.77
CA GLU A 107 23.31 13.95 -0.27
C GLU A 107 23.03 15.44 -0.10
N LEU A 108 21.93 15.79 0.58
CA LEU A 108 21.50 17.17 0.78
C LEU A 108 22.01 17.76 2.09
N ARG A 109 22.71 16.99 2.94
CA ARG A 109 23.18 17.42 4.28
C ARG A 109 23.96 18.74 4.30
N ARG A 110 24.68 19.04 3.22
CA ARG A 110 25.48 20.28 3.09
C ARG A 110 24.72 21.46 2.48
N LYS A 111 23.45 21.27 2.10
CA LYS A 111 22.63 22.33 1.50
C LYS A 111 22.06 23.24 2.59
N PRO A 112 21.96 24.57 2.36
CA PRO A 112 21.50 25.52 3.37
C PRO A 112 20.05 25.27 3.83
N PHE A 113 19.23 24.67 2.98
CA PHE A 113 17.83 24.35 3.29
C PHE A 113 17.63 23.02 4.04
N TYR A 114 18.69 22.24 4.27
CA TYR A 114 18.58 20.91 4.87
C TYR A 114 17.92 20.91 6.26
N PRO A 115 18.26 21.81 7.21
CA PRO A 115 17.58 21.85 8.50
C PRO A 115 16.07 22.08 8.38
N ALA A 116 15.66 22.97 7.47
CA ALA A 116 14.25 23.24 7.21
C ALA A 116 13.55 22.04 6.55
N LEU A 117 14.24 21.30 5.68
CA LEU A 117 13.73 20.08 5.06
C LEU A 117 13.48 18.98 6.10
N ILE A 118 14.43 18.74 7.00
CA ILE A 118 14.26 17.74 8.07
C ILE A 118 13.11 18.14 8.99
N HIS A 119 13.08 19.40 9.45
CA HIS A 119 11.98 19.90 10.29
C HIS A 119 10.60 19.76 9.61
N TYR A 120 10.52 20.08 8.32
CA TYR A 120 9.30 19.90 7.55
C TYR A 120 8.87 18.42 7.47
N MET A 121 9.80 17.52 7.18
CA MET A 121 9.48 16.09 7.05
C MET A 121 9.17 15.42 8.39
N THR A 122 9.66 15.94 9.51
CA THR A 122 9.29 15.49 10.87
C THR A 122 8.04 16.17 11.42
N SER A 123 7.49 17.20 10.76
CA SER A 123 6.34 17.97 11.26
C SER A 123 5.01 17.21 11.26
N GLY A 124 4.93 16.05 10.61
CA GLY A 124 3.69 15.28 10.54
C GLY A 124 3.88 13.93 9.84
N PRO A 125 2.78 13.18 9.67
CA PRO A 125 2.86 11.83 9.12
C PRO A 125 3.15 11.84 7.62
N VAL A 126 3.80 10.78 7.16
CA VAL A 126 4.13 10.50 5.76
C VAL A 126 3.48 9.20 5.34
N VAL A 127 2.99 9.12 4.10
CA VAL A 127 2.59 7.85 3.49
C VAL A 127 3.68 7.40 2.54
N ALA A 128 4.47 6.42 2.95
CA ALA A 128 5.49 5.80 2.10
C ALA A 128 4.85 4.64 1.31
N MET A 129 5.18 4.53 0.03
CA MET A 129 4.66 3.52 -0.89
C MET A 129 5.77 2.98 -1.78
N VAL A 130 5.66 1.71 -2.17
CA VAL A 130 6.49 1.09 -3.19
C VAL A 130 5.60 0.67 -4.35
N TRP A 131 5.90 1.21 -5.53
CA TRP A 131 5.21 0.90 -6.78
C TRP A 131 6.10 0.09 -7.69
N GLU A 132 5.53 -0.93 -8.33
CA GLU A 132 6.20 -1.83 -9.27
C GLU A 132 5.60 -1.70 -10.67
N GLY A 133 6.45 -1.72 -11.70
CA GLY A 133 6.03 -1.77 -13.09
C GLY A 133 7.10 -1.34 -14.08
N TYR A 134 6.81 -1.49 -15.37
CA TYR A 134 7.74 -1.13 -16.44
C TYR A 134 8.13 0.35 -16.42
N ASN A 135 9.43 0.65 -16.32
CA ASN A 135 9.98 2.01 -16.24
C ASN A 135 9.28 2.88 -15.17
N VAL A 136 8.87 2.27 -14.06
CA VAL A 136 8.10 2.96 -13.02
C VAL A 136 8.88 4.13 -12.43
N VAL A 137 10.20 4.06 -12.25
CA VAL A 137 11.01 5.17 -11.69
C VAL A 137 10.89 6.41 -12.58
N ARG A 138 11.23 6.26 -13.87
CA ARG A 138 11.20 7.36 -14.85
C ARG A 138 9.78 7.91 -15.02
N THR A 139 8.79 7.01 -15.12
CA THR A 139 7.40 7.41 -15.34
C THR A 139 6.82 8.11 -14.11
N SER A 140 7.17 7.65 -12.92
CA SER A 140 6.74 8.28 -11.66
C SER A 140 7.28 9.71 -11.54
N ARG A 141 8.54 9.95 -11.91
CA ARG A 141 9.11 11.30 -11.97
C ARG A 141 8.34 12.21 -12.92
N ALA A 142 8.00 11.72 -14.11
CA ALA A 142 7.21 12.48 -15.08
C ALA A 142 5.78 12.77 -14.58
N MET A 143 5.13 11.81 -13.93
CA MET A 143 3.79 11.99 -13.35
C MET A 143 3.78 12.94 -12.15
N VAL A 144 4.83 12.91 -11.34
CA VAL A 144 4.99 13.79 -10.18
C VAL A 144 5.19 15.24 -10.60
N GLY A 145 5.96 15.47 -11.66
CA GLY A 145 6.31 16.81 -12.15
C GLY A 145 7.56 17.39 -11.50
N ASP A 146 7.97 18.58 -11.95
CA ASP A 146 9.21 19.22 -11.53
C ASP A 146 9.27 19.51 -10.03
N THR A 147 10.48 19.58 -9.46
CA THR A 147 10.67 19.78 -8.01
C THR A 147 10.11 21.11 -7.56
N ASP A 148 10.33 22.16 -8.34
CA ASP A 148 9.64 23.43 -8.17
C ASP A 148 8.24 23.33 -8.78
N SER A 149 7.22 23.56 -7.94
CA SER A 149 5.83 23.44 -8.36
C SER A 149 5.40 24.56 -9.29
N ALA A 150 6.10 25.70 -9.29
CA ALA A 150 5.86 26.78 -10.25
C ALA A 150 6.21 26.37 -11.69
N GLU A 151 7.17 25.46 -11.86
CA GLU A 151 7.61 24.95 -13.16
C GLU A 151 6.89 23.65 -13.56
N ALA A 152 6.18 23.01 -12.62
CA ALA A 152 5.50 21.75 -12.85
C ALA A 152 4.29 21.93 -13.77
N LYS A 153 4.23 21.13 -14.85
CA LYS A 153 3.16 21.23 -15.85
C LYS A 153 1.79 20.83 -15.29
N PRO A 154 0.69 21.46 -15.75
CA PRO A 154 -0.66 21.00 -15.48
C PRO A 154 -0.84 19.52 -15.86
N GLY A 155 -1.58 18.77 -15.04
CA GLY A 155 -1.73 17.32 -15.18
C GLY A 155 -0.65 16.49 -14.45
N THR A 156 0.40 17.13 -13.92
CA THR A 156 1.32 16.48 -12.96
C THR A 156 0.82 16.65 -11.53
N ILE A 157 1.26 15.78 -10.62
CA ILE A 157 0.82 15.84 -9.21
C ILE A 157 1.18 17.20 -8.59
N ARG A 158 2.39 17.70 -8.81
CA ARG A 158 2.82 19.00 -8.28
C ARG A 158 2.17 20.17 -8.99
N GLY A 159 2.02 20.11 -10.32
CA GLY A 159 1.35 21.18 -11.07
C GLY A 159 -0.12 21.34 -10.69
N ASP A 160 -0.81 20.25 -10.34
CA ASP A 160 -2.24 20.32 -9.99
C ASP A 160 -2.48 20.64 -8.51
N PHE A 161 -1.52 20.32 -7.63
CA PHE A 161 -1.77 20.35 -6.19
C PHE A 161 -0.76 21.14 -5.36
N SER A 162 0.30 21.70 -5.93
CA SER A 162 1.30 22.47 -5.20
C SER A 162 1.59 23.81 -5.86
N ILE A 163 2.06 24.78 -5.06
CA ILE A 163 2.36 26.14 -5.51
C ILE A 163 3.83 26.47 -5.33
N HIS A 164 4.45 26.01 -4.24
CA HIS A 164 5.81 26.41 -3.86
C HIS A 164 6.70 25.19 -3.59
N VAL A 165 7.98 25.27 -3.98
CA VAL A 165 8.98 24.19 -3.84
C VAL A 165 9.10 23.61 -2.42
N SER A 166 8.88 24.43 -1.39
CA SER A 166 8.95 23.98 0.02
C SER A 166 7.74 23.13 0.48
N ARG A 167 6.67 23.08 -0.31
CA ARG A 167 5.41 22.36 -0.04
C ARG A 167 4.92 21.67 -1.32
N ASN A 168 5.76 20.78 -1.83
CA ASN A 168 5.56 20.09 -3.10
C ASN A 168 4.96 18.68 -2.96
N ILE A 169 4.29 18.40 -1.83
CA ILE A 169 3.41 17.26 -1.46
C ILE A 169 3.91 15.82 -1.61
N VAL A 170 4.84 15.53 -2.52
CA VAL A 170 5.22 14.17 -2.90
C VAL A 170 6.71 14.07 -3.22
N HIS A 171 7.32 12.98 -2.81
CA HIS A 171 8.65 12.51 -3.21
C HIS A 171 8.51 11.32 -4.17
N ALA A 172 9.44 11.21 -5.12
CA ALA A 172 9.63 10.03 -5.95
C ALA A 172 11.12 9.88 -6.28
N SER A 173 11.65 8.66 -6.17
CA SER A 173 13.04 8.33 -6.49
C SER A 173 13.42 8.78 -7.90
N ASP A 174 14.66 9.24 -8.08
CA ASP A 174 15.13 9.85 -9.32
C ASP A 174 15.91 8.90 -10.26
N SER A 175 16.40 7.79 -9.72
CA SER A 175 17.11 6.72 -10.44
C SER A 175 16.74 5.35 -9.87
N VAL A 176 17.07 4.29 -10.61
CA VAL A 176 16.81 2.90 -10.18
C VAL A 176 17.67 2.58 -8.96
N GLU A 177 18.91 3.06 -8.94
CA GLU A 177 19.86 2.91 -7.84
C GLU A 177 19.36 3.61 -6.57
N THR A 178 18.91 4.87 -6.72
CA THR A 178 18.28 5.61 -5.61
C THR A 178 17.05 4.88 -5.11
N ALA A 179 16.19 4.39 -6.01
CA ALA A 179 14.97 3.66 -5.63
C ALA A 179 15.28 2.41 -4.80
N GLN A 180 16.25 1.59 -5.20
CA GLN A 180 16.64 0.40 -4.44
C GLN A 180 17.14 0.74 -3.03
N ARG A 181 17.98 1.77 -2.92
CA ARG A 181 18.49 2.27 -1.63
C ARG A 181 17.35 2.79 -0.75
N GLU A 182 16.49 3.62 -1.32
CA GLU A 182 15.36 4.21 -0.63
C GLU A 182 14.35 3.16 -0.16
N ILE A 183 14.00 2.18 -1.00
CA ILE A 183 13.10 1.09 -0.61
C ILE A 183 13.70 0.30 0.55
N SER A 184 14.99 -0.05 0.48
CA SER A 184 15.68 -0.79 1.55
C SER A 184 15.78 -0.01 2.86
N LEU A 185 15.84 1.32 2.77
CA LEU A 185 15.85 2.20 3.94
C LEU A 185 14.46 2.31 4.59
N TRP A 186 13.39 2.38 3.78
CA TRP A 186 12.04 2.64 4.26
C TRP A 186 11.24 1.37 4.55
N PHE A 187 11.55 0.23 3.95
CA PHE A 187 10.78 -1.01 4.07
C PHE A 187 11.66 -2.21 4.39
N HIS A 188 11.21 -3.03 5.33
CA HIS A 188 11.68 -4.40 5.47
C HIS A 188 11.13 -5.26 4.33
N SER A 189 11.85 -6.32 3.96
CA SER A 189 11.39 -7.25 2.92
C SER A 189 10.03 -7.89 3.25
N SER A 190 9.73 -8.09 4.53
CA SER A 190 8.43 -8.61 5.00
C SER A 190 7.26 -7.62 4.86
N GLU A 191 7.55 -6.33 4.65
CA GLU A 191 6.52 -5.31 4.40
C GLU A 191 6.18 -5.19 2.90
N LEU A 192 6.91 -5.91 2.03
CA LEU A 192 6.68 -5.93 0.60
C LEU A 192 5.91 -7.19 0.21
N VAL A 193 4.78 -7.01 -0.47
CA VAL A 193 3.87 -8.10 -0.86
C VAL A 193 4.04 -8.35 -2.35
N ASP A 194 4.33 -9.61 -2.70
CA ASP A 194 4.29 -10.07 -4.08
C ASP A 194 2.92 -10.65 -4.41
N TRP A 195 2.35 -10.22 -5.53
CA TRP A 195 1.03 -10.61 -5.99
C TRP A 195 0.87 -10.36 -7.49
N ASP A 196 -0.07 -11.10 -8.10
CA ASP A 196 -0.37 -11.03 -9.54
C ASP A 196 -1.52 -10.06 -9.83
N CYS A 197 -1.29 -9.08 -10.70
CA CYS A 197 -2.38 -8.23 -11.21
C CYS A 197 -3.22 -9.00 -12.24
N CYS A 198 -4.55 -8.96 -12.09
CA CYS A 198 -5.45 -9.65 -13.01
C CYS A 198 -5.49 -9.05 -14.43
N ASP A 199 -5.06 -7.79 -14.57
CA ASP A 199 -5.00 -7.05 -15.83
C ASP A 199 -3.62 -7.08 -16.48
N TYR A 200 -2.67 -7.88 -15.96
CA TYR A 200 -1.30 -7.96 -16.45
C TYR A 200 -1.22 -8.20 -17.96
N SER A 201 -2.06 -9.10 -18.49
CA SER A 201 -2.15 -9.38 -19.93
C SER A 201 -2.61 -8.16 -20.73
N ASN A 202 -3.57 -7.39 -20.21
CA ASN A 202 -4.11 -6.22 -20.89
C ASN A 202 -3.12 -5.04 -20.89
N THR A 203 -2.20 -5.00 -19.93
CA THR A 203 -1.23 -3.90 -19.76
C THR A 203 0.08 -4.16 -20.49
N TYR A 204 0.53 -5.42 -20.57
CA TYR A 204 1.88 -5.74 -21.04
C TYR A 204 1.96 -6.78 -22.17
N GLN A 205 0.90 -7.54 -22.46
CA GLN A 205 0.92 -8.53 -23.53
C GLN A 205 0.28 -7.96 -24.81
N LEU A 206 0.88 -8.28 -25.96
CA LEU A 206 0.35 -7.98 -27.30
C LEU A 206 -0.53 -9.12 -27.80
#